data_AF-A0A930FH69-F1
#
_entry.id   AF-A0A930FH69-F1
#
_cell.length_a   1.000
_cell.length_b   1.000
_cell.length_c   1.000
_cell.angle_alpha   90.00
_cell.angle_beta   90.00
_cell.angle_gamma   90.00
#
_symmetry.space_group_name_H-M   'P 1'
#
loop_
_entity.id
_entity.type
_entity.pdbx_description
1 polymer ?
#
loop_
_entity_poly.entity_id
_entity_poly.type
_entity_poly.pdbx_seq_one_letter_code
_entity_poly.pdbx_strand_id
1 'polypeptide(L)' 'QEAVAKAFQAEKMNIELLGNGDAHVHSHLFPRKAGDMKGYGHNGRGPVWWVPWEEMSSEEYQPKENDLLQLVNRLKEYL' A
#
# COMPACT_ATOMS: atom_id res chain seq x y z
N GLN A 1 -3.98 -8.23 9.03
CA GLN A 1 -3.02 -7.10 9.18
C GLN A 1 -1.61 -7.57 9.54
N GLU A 2 -1.46 -8.52 10.47
CA GLU A 2 -0.14 -8.92 11.01
C GLU A 2 0.79 -9.53 9.94
N ALA A 3 0.29 -10.45 9.11
CA ALA A 3 1.04 -11.02 7.99
C ALA A 3 1.62 -9.94 7.07
N VAL A 4 0.79 -8.97 6.66
CA VAL A 4 1.19 -7.83 5.83
C VAL A 4 2.25 -6.97 6.54
N ALA A 5 2.06 -6.68 7.82
CA ALA A 5 3.00 -5.90 8.60
C ALA A 5 4.38 -6.57 8.69
N LYS A 6 4.41 -7.89 8.95
CA LYS A 6 5.66 -8.67 9.02
C LYS A 6 6.32 -8.81 7.65
N ALA A 7 5.57 -9.21 6.63
CA ALA A 7 6.08 -9.44 5.28
C ALA A 7 6.71 -8.18 4.68
N PHE A 8 6.14 -7.01 4.92
CA PHE A 8 6.62 -5.75 4.33
C PHE A 8 7.32 -4.83 5.34
N GLN A 9 7.59 -5.33 6.55
CA GLN A 9 8.27 -4.61 7.64
C GLN A 9 7.66 -3.23 7.88
N ALA A 10 6.34 -3.19 8.02
CA ALA A 10 5.61 -1.94 8.19
C ALA A 10 5.94 -1.29 9.54
N GLU A 11 6.18 0.02 9.53
CA GLU A 11 6.27 0.82 10.76
C GLU A 11 4.86 1.12 11.30
N LYS A 12 3.89 1.24 10.40
CA LYS A 12 2.47 1.45 10.73
C LYS A 12 1.59 0.78 9.68
N MET A 13 0.51 0.15 10.12
CA MET A 13 -0.56 -0.29 9.22
C MET A 13 -1.64 0.78 9.09
N ASN A 14 -2.05 1.12 7.87
CA ASN A 14 -3.37 1.70 7.62
C ASN A 14 -4.32 0.61 7.13
N ILE A 15 -5.55 0.63 7.62
CA ILE A 15 -6.60 -0.34 7.29
C ILE A 15 -7.87 0.45 7.07
N GLU A 16 -8.42 0.33 5.88
CA GLU A 16 -9.47 1.23 5.41
C GLU A 16 -10.57 0.42 4.73
N LEU A 17 -11.80 0.61 5.18
CA LEU A 17 -13.01 0.09 4.56
C LEU A 17 -13.78 1.31 4.03
N LEU A 18 -13.65 1.59 2.73
CA LEU A 18 -14.22 2.78 2.08
C LEU A 18 -15.36 2.40 1.14
N GLY A 19 -15.10 2.26 -0.16
CA GLY A 19 -16.11 1.88 -1.15
C GLY A 19 -16.78 3.04 -1.90
N ASN A 20 -16.19 4.24 -1.91
CA ASN A 20 -16.77 5.40 -2.61
C ASN A 20 -16.80 5.26 -4.15
N GLY A 21 -16.02 4.32 -4.72
CA GLY A 21 -15.96 4.05 -6.16
C GLY A 21 -16.28 2.61 -6.58
N ASP A 22 -16.50 1.71 -5.63
CA ASP A 22 -16.85 0.30 -5.88
C ASP A 22 -17.75 -0.20 -4.74
N ALA A 23 -18.90 -0.76 -5.10
CA ALA A 23 -19.91 -1.24 -4.16
C ALA A 23 -19.55 -2.57 -3.49
N HIS A 24 -18.64 -3.36 -4.07
CA HIS A 24 -18.22 -4.62 -3.46
C HIS A 24 -17.43 -4.32 -2.18
N VAL A 25 -17.79 -4.94 -1.06
CA VAL A 25 -17.09 -4.74 0.22
C VAL A 25 -15.65 -5.24 0.09
N HIS A 26 -14.70 -4.32 0.25
CA HIS A 26 -13.27 -4.62 0.25
C HIS A 26 -12.55 -3.74 1.27
N SER A 27 -11.49 -4.28 1.87
CA SER A 27 -10.60 -3.53 2.75
C SER A 27 -9.24 -3.33 2.09
N HIS A 28 -8.68 -2.13 2.24
CA HIS A 28 -7.29 -1.87 1.89
C HIS A 28 -6.40 -2.04 3.11
N LEU A 29 -5.26 -2.71 2.94
CA LEU A 29 -4.22 -2.84 3.95
C LEU A 29 -2.93 -2.23 3.41
N PHE A 30 -2.52 -1.10 3.97
CA PHE A 30 -1.30 -0.40 3.54
C PHE A 30 -0.19 -0.55 4.59
N PRO A 31 0.89 -1.29 4.30
CA PRO A 31 2.09 -1.26 5.12
C PRO A 31 2.86 0.04 4.87
N ARG A 32 2.89 0.93 5.88
CA ARG A 32 3.47 2.28 5.77
C ARG A 32 4.88 2.35 6.34
N LYS A 33 5.68 3.25 5.81
CA LYS A 33 7.02 3.61 6.31
C LYS A 33 7.24 5.12 6.27
N ALA A 34 8.06 5.65 7.18
CA ALA A 34 8.46 7.05 7.13
C ALA A 34 9.06 7.41 5.75
N GLY A 35 8.55 8.49 5.15
CA GLY A 35 9.01 8.98 3.84
C GLY A 35 8.28 8.40 2.62
N ASP A 36 7.37 7.43 2.79
CA ASP A 36 6.66 6.79 1.68
C ASP A 36 5.78 7.73 0.84
N MET A 37 5.32 8.85 1.40
CA MET A 37 4.52 9.86 0.70
C MET A 37 5.34 10.92 -0.05
N LYS A 38 6.68 10.87 -0.10
CA LYS A 38 7.55 11.88 -0.78
C LYS A 38 7.23 13.37 -0.49
N GLY A 39 6.61 13.67 0.66
CA GLY A 39 6.18 15.02 1.04
C GLY A 39 4.70 15.32 0.84
N TYR A 40 3.95 14.49 0.11
CA TYR A 40 2.50 14.63 -0.05
C TYR A 40 1.76 14.56 1.30
N GLY A 41 0.67 15.32 1.39
CA GLY A 41 -0.08 15.52 2.62
C GLY A 41 0.54 16.53 3.56
N HIS A 42 0.37 16.32 4.86
CA HIS A 42 0.91 17.21 5.89
C HIS A 42 2.31 16.78 6.28
N ASN A 43 3.33 17.43 5.71
CA ASN A 43 4.75 17.12 5.93
C ASN A 43 5.09 15.66 5.62
N GLY A 44 4.62 15.14 4.47
CA GLY A 44 4.84 13.74 4.09
C GLY A 44 4.01 12.73 4.87
N ARG A 45 2.92 13.17 5.52
CA ARG A 45 2.00 12.31 6.28
C ARG A 45 0.56 12.50 5.81
N GLY A 46 -0.16 11.39 5.67
CA GLY A 46 -1.56 11.38 5.26
C GLY A 46 -2.01 10.01 4.76
N PRO A 47 -3.30 9.86 4.44
CA PRO A 47 -3.79 8.69 3.71
C PRO A 47 -3.10 8.60 2.35
N VAL A 48 -2.87 7.37 1.87
CA VAL A 48 -2.23 7.14 0.55
C VAL A 48 -3.01 7.77 -0.60
N TRP A 49 -4.33 7.95 -0.44
CA TRP A 49 -5.21 8.59 -1.41
C TRP A 49 -4.93 10.09 -1.64
N TRP A 50 -4.01 10.71 -0.89
CA TRP A 50 -3.54 12.08 -1.15
C TRP A 50 -2.32 12.14 -2.08
N VAL A 51 -1.73 11.01 -2.45
CA VAL A 51 -0.74 10.95 -3.52
C VAL A 51 -1.43 11.34 -4.84
N PRO A 52 -0.84 12.21 -5.68
CA PRO A 52 -1.41 12.55 -6.98
C PRO A 52 -1.71 11.32 -7.81
N TRP A 53 -2.81 11.37 -8.57
CA TRP A 53 -3.26 10.25 -9.38
C TRP A 53 -2.19 9.81 -10.38
N GLU A 54 -1.52 10.77 -11.03
CA GLU A 54 -0.47 10.53 -12.02
C GLU A 54 0.70 9.72 -11.44
N GLU A 55 1.03 9.96 -10.17
CA GLU A 55 2.07 9.20 -9.48
C GLU A 55 1.54 7.82 -9.03
N MET A 56 0.35 7.77 -8.45
CA MET A 56 -0.27 6.52 -7.98
C MET A 56 -0.49 5.51 -9.13
N SER A 57 -0.82 5.99 -10.33
CA SER A 57 -1.04 5.17 -11.52
C SER A 57 0.18 5.05 -12.43
N SER A 58 1.35 5.54 -12.01
CA SER A 58 2.55 5.51 -12.85
C SER A 58 3.06 4.08 -13.06
N GLU A 59 3.39 3.74 -14.32
CA GLU A 59 4.02 2.47 -14.68
C GLU A 59 5.36 2.25 -13.96
N GLU A 60 6.01 3.32 -13.50
CA GLU A 60 7.24 3.27 -12.70
C GLU A 60 7.06 2.47 -11.40
N TYR A 61 5.89 2.55 -10.77
CA TYR A 61 5.58 1.87 -9.51
C TYR A 61 4.79 0.57 -9.70
N GLN A 62 4.45 0.23 -10.95
CA GLN A 62 3.77 -1.03 -11.24
C GLN A 62 4.77 -2.19 -11.16
N PRO A 63 4.58 -3.16 -10.25
CA PRO A 63 5.49 -4.30 -10.15
C PRO A 63 5.44 -5.14 -11.43
N LYS A 64 6.61 -5.50 -11.95
CA LYS A 64 6.73 -6.44 -13.07
C LYS A 64 6.35 -7.84 -12.60
N GLU A 65 6.02 -8.74 -13.54
CA GLU A 65 5.52 -10.08 -13.22
C GLU A 65 6.39 -10.85 -12.20
N ASN A 66 7.71 -10.85 -12.39
CA ASN A 66 8.63 -11.53 -11.48
C ASN A 66 8.67 -10.87 -10.09
N ASP A 67 8.64 -9.54 -10.02
CA ASP A 67 8.64 -8.80 -8.75
C ASP A 67 7.32 -9.01 -8.01
N LEU A 68 6.20 -9.00 -8.73
CA LEU A 68 4.88 -9.30 -8.18
C LEU A 68 4.84 -10.72 -7.58
N LEU A 69 5.39 -11.71 -8.29
CA LEU A 69 5.47 -13.09 -7.79
C LEU A 69 6.30 -13.17 -6.50
N GLN A 70 7.41 -12.44 -6.41
CA GLN A 70 8.22 -12.36 -5.20
C GLN A 70 7.47 -11.71 -4.03
N LEU A 71 6.72 -10.62 -4.28
CA LEU A 71 5.91 -9.96 -3.25
C LEU A 71 4.81 -10.88 -2.73
N VAL A 72 4.15 -11.64 -3.63
CA VAL A 72 3.13 -12.63 -3.26
C VAL A 72 3.73 -13.77 -2.43
N ASN A 73 4.86 -14.33 -2.87
CA ASN A 73 5.52 -15.41 -2.13
C ASN A 73 6.01 -14.95 -0.76
N ARG A 74 6.55 -13.73 -0.66
CA ARG A 74 6.92 -13.13 0.63
C ARG A 74 5.72 -13.02 1.55
N LEU A 75 4.56 -12.56 1.06
CA LEU A 75 3.36 -12.49 1.91
C LEU A 75 2.93 -13.87 2.40
N LYS A 76 2.99 -14.90 1.54
CA LYS A 76 2.62 -16.28 1.88
C LYS A 76 3.46 -16.89 2.99
N GLU A 77 4.70 -16.46 3.17
CA GLU A 77 5.55 -16.92 4.30
C GLU A 77 5.01 -16.51 5.68
N TYR A 78 4.12 -15.52 5.73
CA TYR A 78 3.58 -14.96 6.97
C TYR A 78 2.06 -15.15 7.11
N LEU A 79 1.41 -15.83 6.17
CA LEU A 79 0.00 -16.23 6.23
C LEU A 79 -0.18 -17.50 7.06
#